data_AF-Q2N8T1-F1
#
_entry.id   AF-Q2N8T1-F1
#
_cell.length_a   1.000
_cell.length_b   1.000
_cell.length_c   1.000
_cell.angle_alpha   90.00
_cell.angle_beta   90.00
_cell.angle_gamma   90.00
#
_symmetry.space_group_name_H-M   'P 1'
#
loop_
_entity.id
_entity.type
_entity.pdbx_description
1 polymer ?
#
loop_
_entity_poly.entity_id
_entity_poly.type
_entity_poly.pdbx_seq_one_letter_code
_entity_poly.pdbx_strand_id
1 'polypeptide(L)'
;MRSIIVVGAALGLTLSACSDSSAPESVEDMADAAASMEKPEPGEYETTTELITFEVPGMGEQEAQMVRGMMEAGMTQATKYCLTEEEAEKGFEEAIREMQSGESKDDCTFERFDVSGNTIDSQMKCDDGAGNVGNIAMTGTVSPTTSDMTMEFDQTSEDIPGGSMKMKVNMKSRKIGECS
;
A
#
# COMPACT_ATOMS: atom_id res chain seq x y z
N MET A 1 46.82 26.06 -47.14
CA MET A 1 46.14 27.02 -46.23
C MET A 1 45.16 26.20 -45.40
N ARG A 2 45.54 25.81 -44.17
CA ARG A 2 45.32 26.54 -42.91
C ARG A 2 43.82 26.71 -42.59
N SER A 3 43.31 25.85 -41.69
CA SER A 3 42.57 26.17 -40.45
C SER A 3 42.04 24.86 -39.81
N ILE A 4 42.64 24.35 -38.71
CA ILE A 4 42.25 24.50 -37.26
C ILE A 4 41.01 23.62 -36.92
N ILE A 5 41.08 22.41 -36.34
CA ILE A 5 41.35 21.91 -34.95
C ILE A 5 40.47 22.54 -33.84
N VAL A 6 39.99 21.66 -32.93
CA VAL A 6 39.56 21.84 -31.50
C VAL A 6 38.02 21.70 -31.31
N VAL A 7 37.50 20.54 -30.85
CA VAL A 7 37.31 20.04 -29.46
C VAL A 7 36.19 20.75 -28.68
N GLY A 8 35.30 19.95 -28.07
CA GLY A 8 34.34 20.34 -27.03
C GLY A 8 32.89 20.03 -27.44
N ALA A 9 32.01 19.45 -26.63
CA ALA A 9 32.06 19.12 -25.22
C ALA A 9 31.04 18.01 -24.93
N ALA A 10 31.36 17.19 -23.93
CA ALA A 10 30.44 16.27 -23.29
C ALA A 10 29.25 17.04 -22.68
N LEU A 11 28.03 16.61 -23.03
CA LEU A 11 26.83 16.79 -22.24
C LEU A 11 26.45 15.36 -21.83
N GLY A 12 26.70 14.90 -20.60
CA GLY A 12 26.30 15.57 -19.38
C GLY A 12 24.80 15.45 -19.19
N LEU A 13 24.20 14.30 -19.51
CA LEU A 13 22.85 13.96 -19.07
C LEU A 13 22.94 13.57 -17.60
N THR A 14 22.95 14.60 -16.75
CA THR A 14 22.54 14.48 -15.36
C THR A 14 21.08 14.04 -15.39
N LEU A 15 20.85 12.74 -15.22
CA LEU A 15 19.55 12.21 -14.79
C LEU A 15 19.30 12.78 -13.40
N SER A 16 18.73 13.98 -13.36
CA SER A 16 17.97 14.47 -12.23
C SER A 16 16.90 13.43 -11.94
N ALA A 17 17.10 12.70 -10.85
CA ALA A 17 16.09 11.88 -10.21
C ALA A 17 14.92 12.79 -9.82
N CYS A 18 14.00 12.97 -10.75
CA CYS A 18 12.66 13.40 -10.41
C CYS A 18 12.01 12.21 -9.71
N SER A 19 11.82 12.32 -8.40
CA SER A 19 10.81 11.56 -7.67
C SER A 19 9.46 12.07 -8.19
N ASP A 20 9.09 11.59 -9.37
CA ASP A 20 7.73 11.74 -9.89
C ASP A 20 7.00 10.48 -9.48
N SER A 21 6.03 10.66 -8.59
CA SER A 21 5.28 9.61 -7.91
C SER A 21 4.24 9.02 -8.90
N SER A 22 4.73 8.42 -9.97
CA SER A 22 3.98 7.90 -11.11
C SER A 22 3.79 6.39 -11.03
N ALA A 23 3.00 5.84 -11.98
CA ALA A 23 2.84 4.39 -12.10
C ALA A 23 4.21 3.70 -12.21
N PRO A 24 4.44 2.59 -11.49
CA PRO A 24 5.71 1.88 -11.54
C PRO A 24 5.98 1.35 -12.94
N GLU A 25 7.23 1.46 -13.40
CA GLU A 25 7.64 1.02 -14.74
C GLU A 25 7.63 -0.52 -14.87
N SER A 26 7.96 -1.21 -13.77
CA SER A 26 7.88 -2.66 -13.71
C SER A 26 7.71 -3.18 -12.27
N VAL A 27 7.34 -4.46 -12.19
CA VAL A 27 7.31 -5.25 -10.95
C VAL A 27 8.66 -5.30 -10.26
N GLU A 28 9.73 -5.40 -11.05
CA GLU A 28 11.10 -5.52 -10.56
C GLU A 28 11.53 -4.22 -9.86
N ASP A 29 11.18 -3.06 -10.45
CA ASP A 29 11.44 -1.75 -9.85
C ASP A 29 10.70 -1.58 -8.51
N MET A 30 9.46 -2.08 -8.41
CA MET A 30 8.71 -2.05 -7.16
C MET A 30 9.32 -2.95 -6.09
N ALA A 31 9.75 -4.15 -6.48
CA ALA A 31 10.40 -5.10 -5.57
C ALA A 31 11.73 -4.52 -5.04
N ASP A 32 12.56 -3.95 -5.91
CA ASP A 32 13.82 -3.30 -5.53
C ASP A 32 13.59 -2.09 -4.62
N ALA A 33 12.58 -1.27 -4.92
CA ALA A 33 12.21 -0.16 -4.06
C ALA A 33 11.74 -0.64 -2.68
N ALA A 34 10.90 -1.69 -2.61
CA ALA A 34 10.44 -2.28 -1.36
C ALA A 34 11.58 -2.95 -0.56
N ALA A 35 12.55 -3.55 -1.24
CA ALA A 35 13.74 -4.15 -0.62
C ALA A 35 14.64 -3.12 0.07
N SER A 36 14.55 -1.85 -0.35
CA SER A 36 15.27 -0.73 0.27
C SER A 36 14.63 -0.21 1.56
N MET A 37 13.41 -0.65 1.89
CA MET A 37 12.73 -0.23 3.11
C MET A 37 13.31 -0.88 4.37
N GLU A 38 13.12 -0.20 5.50
CA GLU A 38 13.46 -0.78 6.80
C GLU A 38 12.69 -2.09 7.02
N LYS A 39 13.43 -3.16 7.29
CA LYS A 39 12.86 -4.47 7.60
C LYS A 39 12.33 -4.48 9.04
N PRO A 40 11.16 -5.10 9.29
CA PRO A 40 10.70 -5.32 10.65
C PRO A 40 11.63 -6.28 11.39
N GLU A 41 11.76 -6.13 12.70
CA GLU A 41 12.44 -7.10 13.55
C GLU A 41 11.52 -8.31 13.80
N PRO A 42 12.06 -9.54 13.89
CA PRO A 42 11.26 -10.68 14.35
C PRO A 42 10.73 -10.47 15.77
N GLY A 43 9.58 -11.05 16.09
CA GLY A 43 8.96 -10.96 17.42
C GLY A 43 7.44 -11.07 17.41
N GLU A 44 6.84 -10.98 18.60
CA GLU A 44 5.39 -10.87 18.75
C GLU A 44 4.97 -9.41 18.50
N TYR A 45 3.98 -9.21 17.63
CA TYR A 45 3.41 -7.92 17.31
C TYR A 45 1.95 -7.85 17.73
N GLU A 46 1.53 -6.66 18.13
CA GLU A 46 0.15 -6.31 18.40
C GLU A 46 -0.32 -5.29 17.36
N THR A 47 -1.42 -5.59 16.68
CA THR A 47 -2.04 -4.72 15.68
C THR A 47 -3.41 -4.25 16.13
N THR A 48 -3.66 -2.95 16.00
CA THR A 48 -4.97 -2.33 16.21
C THR A 48 -5.46 -1.72 14.90
N THR A 49 -6.74 -1.90 14.60
CA THR A 49 -7.40 -1.33 13.42
C THR A 49 -8.49 -0.37 13.85
N GLU A 50 -8.56 0.80 13.23
CA GLU A 50 -9.55 1.83 13.49
C GLU A 50 -10.29 2.20 12.20
N LEU A 51 -11.62 2.26 12.25
CA LEU A 51 -12.45 2.71 11.14
C LEU A 51 -12.58 4.24 11.15
N ILE A 52 -11.88 4.90 10.23
CA ILE A 52 -11.89 6.37 10.11
C ILE A 52 -13.12 6.84 9.33
N THR A 53 -13.37 6.24 8.17
CA THR A 53 -14.46 6.64 7.27
C THR A 53 -15.20 5.42 6.75
N PHE A 54 -16.52 5.54 6.64
CA PHE A 54 -17.40 4.54 6.03
C PHE A 54 -18.61 5.28 5.48
N GLU A 55 -18.74 5.31 4.16
CA GLU A 55 -19.78 6.01 3.44
C GLU A 55 -20.31 5.11 2.33
N VAL A 56 -21.62 4.90 2.32
CA VAL A 56 -22.34 4.15 1.28
C VAL A 56 -23.52 5.01 0.85
N PRO A 57 -23.44 5.72 -0.30
CA PRO A 57 -24.55 6.52 -0.79
C PRO A 57 -25.85 5.70 -0.88
N GLY A 58 -27.00 6.32 -0.63
CA GLY A 58 -28.29 5.62 -0.67
C GLY A 58 -28.59 4.70 0.53
N MET A 59 -27.62 4.45 1.42
CA MET A 59 -27.88 3.79 2.70
C MET A 59 -28.53 4.77 3.69
N GLY A 60 -29.53 4.30 4.45
CA GLY A 60 -30.17 5.10 5.48
C GLY A 60 -29.22 5.35 6.66
N GLU A 61 -29.33 6.51 7.32
CA GLU A 61 -28.40 6.89 8.41
C GLU A 61 -28.38 5.86 9.57
N GLN A 62 -29.55 5.33 9.96
CA GLN A 62 -29.65 4.33 11.01
C GLN A 62 -29.00 3.00 10.63
N GLU A 63 -29.10 2.62 9.35
CA GLU A 63 -28.46 1.42 8.81
C GLU A 63 -26.95 1.60 8.73
N ALA A 64 -26.48 2.73 8.22
CA ALA A 64 -25.06 3.07 8.15
C ALA A 64 -24.40 3.05 9.55
N GLN A 65 -25.08 3.59 10.57
CA GLN A 65 -24.60 3.52 11.96
C GLN A 65 -24.55 2.08 12.49
N MET A 66 -25.55 1.25 12.16
CA MET A 66 -25.55 -0.15 12.55
C MET A 66 -24.38 -0.92 11.91
N VAL A 67 -24.19 -0.76 10.60
CA VAL A 67 -23.10 -1.40 9.85
C VAL A 67 -21.74 -0.94 10.37
N ARG A 68 -21.55 0.38 10.53
CA ARG A 68 -20.34 0.95 11.13
C ARG A 68 -20.06 0.34 12.52
N GLY A 69 -21.06 0.29 13.39
CA GLY A 69 -20.91 -0.29 14.72
C GLY A 69 -20.54 -1.77 14.71
N MET A 70 -21.07 -2.54 13.75
CA MET A 70 -20.66 -3.94 13.55
C MET A 70 -19.21 -4.05 13.07
N MET A 71 -18.77 -3.21 12.15
CA MET A 71 -17.39 -3.18 11.65
C MET A 71 -16.41 -2.79 12.76
N GLU A 72 -16.71 -1.72 13.50
CA GLU A 72 -15.91 -1.27 14.63
C GLU A 72 -15.82 -2.34 15.71
N ALA A 73 -16.93 -3.02 16.03
CA ALA A 73 -16.91 -4.16 16.96
C ALA A 73 -15.97 -5.28 16.48
N GLY A 74 -15.94 -5.58 15.17
CA GLY A 74 -14.99 -6.53 14.59
C GLY A 74 -13.53 -6.09 14.67
N MET A 75 -13.27 -4.78 14.63
CA MET A 75 -11.94 -4.18 14.65
C MET A 75 -11.42 -3.86 16.07
N THR A 76 -12.29 -3.84 17.09
CA THR A 76 -11.93 -3.42 18.46
C THR A 76 -10.89 -4.28 19.18
N GLN A 77 -10.65 -5.50 18.71
CA GLN A 77 -9.71 -6.40 19.37
C GLN A 77 -8.33 -6.26 18.73
N ALA A 78 -7.35 -5.88 19.56
CA ALA A 78 -5.97 -5.93 19.16
C ALA A 78 -5.62 -7.38 18.81
N THR A 79 -5.15 -7.60 17.58
CA THR A 79 -4.76 -8.91 17.10
C THR A 79 -3.26 -9.08 17.31
N LYS A 80 -2.88 -10.22 17.88
CA LYS A 80 -1.47 -10.57 18.05
C LYS A 80 -1.04 -11.57 17.00
N TYR A 81 0.16 -11.40 16.48
CA TYR A 81 0.79 -12.34 15.56
C TYR A 81 2.28 -12.43 15.85
N CYS A 82 2.88 -13.58 15.53
CA CYS A 82 4.32 -13.77 15.58
C CYS A 82 4.88 -13.52 14.19
N LEU A 83 5.86 -12.64 14.09
CA LEU A 83 6.68 -12.45 12.89
C LEU A 83 7.97 -13.22 13.06
N THR A 84 8.17 -14.24 12.21
CA THR A 84 9.38 -15.06 12.22
C THR A 84 10.56 -14.33 11.60
N GLU A 85 11.77 -14.83 11.85
CA GLU A 85 13.01 -14.29 11.24
C GLU A 85 12.97 -14.39 9.72
N GLU A 86 12.45 -15.50 9.17
CA GLU A 86 12.31 -15.66 7.71
C GLU A 86 11.36 -14.62 7.11
N GLU A 87 10.22 -14.36 7.75
CA GLU A 87 9.25 -13.35 7.29
C GLU A 87 9.81 -11.93 7.42
N ALA A 88 10.50 -11.65 8.52
CA ALA A 88 11.19 -10.38 8.74
C ALA A 88 12.29 -10.11 7.69
N GLU A 89 13.06 -11.15 7.33
CA GLU A 89 14.10 -11.07 6.30
C GLU A 89 13.54 -10.85 4.90
N LYS A 90 12.42 -11.50 4.57
CA LYS A 90 11.70 -11.28 3.31
C LYS A 90 11.17 -9.84 3.20
N GLY A 91 10.75 -9.27 4.32
CA GLY A 91 10.31 -7.88 4.41
C GLY A 91 9.16 -7.57 3.44
N PHE A 92 9.12 -6.33 2.95
CA PHE A 92 8.03 -5.85 2.09
C PHE A 92 8.17 -6.30 0.63
N GLU A 93 9.35 -6.73 0.18
CA GLU A 93 9.59 -7.21 -1.18
C GLU A 93 8.69 -8.41 -1.52
N GLU A 94 8.65 -9.41 -0.62
CA GLU A 94 7.84 -10.61 -0.84
C GLU A 94 6.36 -10.27 -0.88
N ALA A 95 5.89 -9.35 -0.02
CA ALA A 95 4.50 -8.90 -0.06
C ALA A 95 4.12 -8.28 -1.41
N ILE A 96 5.02 -7.50 -2.03
CA ILE A 96 4.81 -6.98 -3.40
C ILE A 96 4.76 -8.13 -4.41
N ARG A 97 5.68 -9.10 -4.31
CA ARG A 97 5.72 -10.25 -5.23
C ARG A 97 4.48 -11.15 -5.10
N GLU A 98 3.98 -11.35 -3.88
CA GLU A 98 2.78 -12.13 -3.59
C GLU A 98 1.52 -11.47 -4.13
N MET A 99 1.34 -10.15 -3.90
CA MET A 99 0.22 -9.39 -4.47
C MET A 99 0.16 -9.50 -6.01
N GLN A 100 1.30 -9.75 -6.65
CA GLN A 100 1.42 -9.90 -8.09
C GLN A 100 1.52 -11.34 -8.57
N SER A 101 1.46 -12.34 -7.69
CA SER A 101 1.48 -13.75 -8.09
C SER A 101 0.15 -14.47 -7.81
N GLY A 102 -0.75 -13.83 -7.04
CA GLY A 102 -2.09 -14.33 -6.75
C GLY A 102 -3.13 -14.11 -7.87
N GLU A 103 -4.35 -14.60 -7.62
CA GLU A 103 -5.51 -14.49 -8.52
C GLU A 103 -5.94 -13.04 -8.81
N SER A 104 -5.50 -12.07 -7.99
CA SER A 104 -5.77 -10.63 -8.16
C SER A 104 -4.95 -9.95 -9.27
N LYS A 105 -4.06 -10.68 -9.94
CA LYS A 105 -3.11 -10.11 -10.91
C LYS A 105 -3.78 -9.60 -12.20
N ASP A 106 -4.86 -10.24 -12.63
CA ASP A 106 -5.45 -9.94 -13.94
C ASP A 106 -6.37 -8.71 -13.90
N ASP A 107 -6.85 -8.31 -12.72
CA ASP A 107 -7.84 -7.26 -12.55
C ASP A 107 -7.28 -6.00 -11.86
N CYS A 108 -6.10 -6.03 -11.23
CA CYS A 108 -5.55 -4.89 -10.49
C CYS A 108 -4.26 -4.31 -11.12
N THR A 109 -4.25 -3.01 -11.39
CA THR A 109 -3.12 -2.24 -11.92
C THR A 109 -2.61 -1.24 -10.88
N PHE A 110 -1.29 -1.15 -10.68
CA PHE A 110 -0.68 -0.09 -9.86
C PHE A 110 -0.67 1.23 -10.62
N GLU A 111 -1.31 2.25 -10.06
CA GLU A 111 -1.29 3.63 -10.58
C GLU A 111 -0.19 4.46 -9.92
N ARG A 112 0.20 4.10 -8.70
CA ARG A 112 1.30 4.73 -7.97
C ARG A 112 2.00 3.74 -7.05
N PHE A 113 3.32 3.83 -7.00
CA PHE A 113 4.12 3.11 -6.03
C PHE A 113 5.37 3.91 -5.70
N ASP A 114 5.42 4.47 -4.50
CA ASP A 114 6.50 5.28 -3.99
C ASP A 114 6.82 4.80 -2.57
N VAL A 115 7.93 4.08 -2.48
CA VAL A 115 8.45 3.56 -1.21
C VAL A 115 9.89 4.01 -1.08
N SER A 116 10.20 4.64 0.05
CA SER A 116 11.56 5.10 0.31
C SER A 116 11.82 5.17 1.81
N GLY A 117 12.93 4.58 2.23
CA GLY A 117 13.33 4.53 3.64
C GLY A 117 12.26 3.86 4.51
N ASN A 118 11.42 4.69 5.12
CA ASN A 118 10.43 4.28 6.10
C ASN A 118 8.99 4.71 5.73
N THR A 119 8.78 5.28 4.54
CA THR A 119 7.46 5.72 4.06
C THR A 119 6.95 4.81 2.95
N ILE A 120 5.66 4.49 3.00
CA ILE A 120 4.94 3.75 1.97
C ILE A 120 3.87 4.66 1.41
N ASP A 121 3.79 4.71 0.09
CA ASP A 121 2.73 5.39 -0.62
C ASP A 121 2.40 4.67 -1.92
N SER A 122 1.21 4.08 -1.99
CA SER A 122 0.81 3.27 -3.14
C SER A 122 -0.66 3.45 -3.47
N GLN A 123 -0.98 3.26 -4.75
CA GLN A 123 -2.34 3.26 -5.25
C GLN A 123 -2.50 2.16 -6.31
N MET A 124 -3.55 1.38 -6.15
CA MET A 124 -3.97 0.34 -7.07
C MET A 124 -5.38 0.62 -7.54
N LYS A 125 -5.64 0.31 -8.81
CA LYS A 125 -6.97 0.26 -9.39
C LYS A 125 -7.28 -1.17 -9.81
N CYS A 126 -8.31 -1.75 -9.21
CA CYS A 126 -8.87 -3.05 -9.55
C CYS A 126 -10.14 -2.87 -10.38
N ASP A 127 -10.29 -3.63 -11.47
CA ASP A 127 -11.44 -3.66 -12.36
C ASP A 127 -11.58 -5.09 -12.89
N ASP A 128 -12.65 -5.78 -12.50
CA ASP A 128 -12.91 -7.18 -12.88
C ASP A 128 -13.59 -7.33 -14.25
N GLY A 129 -13.82 -6.21 -14.96
CA GLY A 129 -14.52 -6.19 -16.24
C GLY A 129 -16.01 -6.54 -16.17
N ALA A 130 -16.54 -6.86 -14.98
CA ALA A 130 -17.95 -7.15 -14.71
C ALA A 130 -18.69 -5.94 -14.10
N GLY A 131 -18.03 -4.79 -14.01
CA GLY A 131 -18.59 -3.56 -13.47
C GLY A 131 -18.21 -3.29 -12.01
N ASN A 132 -17.36 -4.13 -11.41
CA ASN A 132 -16.79 -3.89 -10.09
C ASN A 132 -15.44 -3.19 -10.25
N VAL A 133 -15.38 -1.93 -9.84
CA VAL A 133 -14.16 -1.12 -9.88
C VAL A 133 -13.79 -0.71 -8.45
N GLY A 134 -12.55 -0.93 -8.05
CA GLY A 134 -12.04 -0.57 -6.73
C GLY A 134 -10.73 0.20 -6.84
N ASN A 135 -10.67 1.40 -6.26
CA ASN A 135 -9.40 2.10 -6.04
C ASN A 135 -8.96 1.86 -4.60
N ILE A 136 -7.74 1.39 -4.43
CA ILE A 136 -7.15 1.09 -3.13
C ILE A 136 -5.90 1.96 -2.99
N ALA A 137 -5.91 2.91 -2.05
CA ALA A 137 -4.74 3.70 -1.72
C ALA A 137 -4.22 3.28 -0.35
N MET A 138 -2.90 3.25 -0.21
CA MET A 138 -2.23 2.92 1.05
C MET A 138 -1.08 3.89 1.27
N THR A 139 -1.13 4.58 2.40
CA THR A 139 -0.10 5.52 2.84
C THR A 139 0.31 5.17 4.26
N GLY A 140 1.59 5.25 4.58
CA GLY A 140 2.01 4.97 5.94
C GLY A 140 3.48 5.15 6.21
N THR A 141 3.83 4.83 7.46
CA THR A 141 5.21 4.74 7.89
C THR A 141 5.48 3.40 8.55
N VAL A 142 6.68 2.90 8.35
CA VAL A 142 7.19 1.67 8.95
C VAL A 142 8.44 1.99 9.74
N SER A 143 8.77 1.16 10.71
CA SER A 143 10.04 1.15 11.42
C SER A 143 10.36 -0.30 11.76
N PRO A 144 11.56 -0.61 12.27
CA PRO A 144 11.89 -1.98 12.66
C PRO A 144 10.95 -2.59 13.71
N THR A 145 10.20 -1.78 14.47
CA THR A 145 9.33 -2.28 15.54
C THR A 145 7.90 -1.75 15.50
N THR A 146 7.56 -0.87 14.56
CA THR A 146 6.23 -0.26 14.48
C THR A 146 5.80 -0.03 13.04
N SER A 147 4.50 0.00 12.79
CA SER A 147 3.93 0.53 11.56
C SER A 147 2.66 1.32 11.84
N ASP A 148 2.42 2.34 11.03
CA ASP A 148 1.18 3.13 11.00
C ASP A 148 0.78 3.29 9.54
N MET A 149 -0.26 2.57 9.12
CA MET A 149 -0.72 2.48 7.75
C MET A 149 -2.19 2.92 7.66
N THR A 150 -2.49 3.81 6.74
CA THR A 150 -3.85 4.18 6.38
C THR A 150 -4.17 3.59 5.03
N MET A 151 -5.28 2.85 4.97
CA MET A 151 -5.82 2.28 3.73
C MET A 151 -7.13 2.99 3.39
N GLU A 152 -7.27 3.38 2.14
CA GLU A 152 -8.48 3.98 1.57
C GLU A 152 -8.99 3.06 0.47
N PHE A 153 -10.27 2.72 0.55
CA PHE A 153 -10.99 1.91 -0.42
C PHE A 153 -12.10 2.77 -1.00
N ASP A 154 -12.12 2.92 -2.32
CA ASP A 154 -13.20 3.53 -3.08
C ASP A 154 -13.70 2.52 -4.10
N GLN A 155 -14.81 1.86 -3.79
CA GLN A 155 -15.37 0.78 -4.58
C GLN A 155 -16.68 1.22 -5.23
N THR A 156 -16.85 0.85 -6.49
CA THR A 156 -18.07 1.02 -7.27
C THR A 156 -18.52 -0.36 -7.76
N SER A 157 -19.79 -0.70 -7.56
CA SER A 157 -20.38 -1.98 -7.93
C SER A 157 -21.90 -1.86 -7.91
N GLU A 158 -22.58 -2.57 -8.82
CA GLU A 158 -24.05 -2.64 -8.83
C GLU A 158 -24.63 -3.39 -7.61
N ASP A 159 -23.82 -4.25 -6.98
CA ASP A 159 -24.22 -5.01 -5.78
C ASP A 159 -24.16 -4.16 -4.50
N ILE A 160 -23.52 -2.99 -4.55
CA ILE A 160 -23.42 -2.07 -3.42
C ILE A 160 -24.66 -1.17 -3.40
N PRO A 161 -25.35 -1.00 -2.25
CA PRO A 161 -26.41 -0.01 -2.10
C PRO A 161 -25.94 1.38 -2.55
N GLY A 162 -26.68 1.99 -3.49
CA GLY A 162 -26.32 3.29 -4.09
C GLY A 162 -25.06 3.29 -4.95
N GLY A 163 -24.56 2.11 -5.33
CA GLY A 163 -23.57 1.92 -6.40
C GLY A 163 -22.12 2.15 -6.00
N SER A 164 -21.83 2.62 -4.78
CA SER A 164 -20.46 2.89 -4.34
C SER A 164 -20.27 2.82 -2.83
N MET A 165 -19.03 2.61 -2.39
CA MET A 165 -18.61 2.58 -1.00
C MET A 165 -17.25 3.25 -0.87
N LYS A 166 -17.13 4.17 0.08
CA LYS A 166 -15.84 4.71 0.54
C LYS A 166 -15.56 4.23 1.95
N MET A 167 -14.39 3.65 2.15
CA MET A 167 -13.94 3.18 3.45
C MET A 167 -12.50 3.64 3.69
N LYS A 168 -12.22 4.16 4.88
CA LYS A 168 -10.86 4.47 5.33
C LYS A 168 -10.61 3.79 6.66
N VAL A 169 -9.53 3.02 6.73
CA VAL A 169 -9.09 2.37 7.96
C VAL A 169 -7.65 2.77 8.27
N ASN A 170 -7.36 2.96 9.55
CA ASN A 170 -6.00 3.12 10.05
C ASN A 170 -5.59 1.86 10.81
N MET A 171 -4.38 1.38 10.55
CA MET A 171 -3.82 0.18 11.15
C MET A 171 -2.49 0.55 11.79
N LYS A 172 -2.36 0.26 13.08
CA LYS A 172 -1.13 0.44 13.83
C LYS A 172 -0.64 -0.90 14.32
N SER A 173 0.62 -1.23 14.04
CA SER A 173 1.28 -2.42 14.56
C SER A 173 2.48 -2.02 15.40
N ARG A 174 2.75 -2.77 16.46
CA ARG A 174 3.95 -2.60 17.28
C ARG A 174 4.47 -3.93 17.81
N LYS A 175 5.79 -4.10 17.86
CA LYS A 175 6.45 -5.22 18.53
C LYS A 175 6.20 -5.11 20.03
N ILE A 176 5.70 -6.19 20.62
CA ILE A 176 5.39 -6.30 22.06
C ILE A 176 6.29 -7.30 22.78
N GLY A 177 7.14 -8.04 22.07
CA GLY A 177 8.13 -8.93 22.66
C GLY A 177 8.68 -9.93 21.65
N GLU A 178 9.28 -10.99 22.19
CA GLU A 178 9.64 -12.18 21.42
C GLU A 178 8.40 -13.07 21.25
N CYS A 179 8.37 -13.89 20.21
CA CYS A 179 7.32 -14.90 20.07
C CYS A 179 7.39 -15.91 21.22
N SER A 180 6.23 -16.27 21.77
CA SER A 180 6.09 -17.21 22.90
C SER A 180 6.13 -18.67 22.47
#